data_AF-A0AAW7T2S7-F1
#
_entry.id   AF-A0AAW7T2S7-F1
#
_cell.length_a   1.000
_cell.length_b   1.000
_cell.length_c   1.000
_cell.angle_alpha   90.00
_cell.angle_beta   90.00
_cell.angle_gamma   90.00
#
_symmetry.space_group_name_H-M   'P 1'
#
loop_
_entity.id
_entity.type
_entity.pdbx_description
1 polymer ?
#
loop_
_entity_poly.entity_id
_entity_poly.type
_entity_poly.pdbx_seq_one_letter_code
_entity_poly.pdbx_strand_id
1 'polypeptide(L)'
;MNTNVVKMDSRPALDFDAPPITTSAVVLDMTAIESISRVAEIMAAGKATIPRHLQGNRGDCFAVTMQAMQWGMNPFAVAQKTHLVSGTLGYEAQLVNAVITARAPVTGRINYEWFGEWDRIAGRFKEVPSKNNPDEKRIVRDWTIKDEEGLGVRVWATFKGESEPRELRLLLAQAGVRNSPLWGQDPKQQLAYLAVKRWSRLYCPDVILGVYTPDELEERAPRDMGRAEEVGQTPSNSRTDAVRSKLASKRAAPAPTANLDKILRDIESATSGHELKKAIEPAANLASEADKEKVRDAYQAKLNAERERQHREAAAQAHQDQPGAEGEAPTLTYDELIARFNATTDVDVLDADATLIGQLPEDKQQAALDAYNDRREVLLGA
;
A
#
# COMPACT_ATOMS: atom_id res chain seq x y z
N MET A 1 36.82 10.61 19.66
CA MET A 1 35.94 9.70 18.89
C MET A 1 35.26 8.77 19.88
N ASN A 2 34.05 9.10 20.33
CA ASN A 2 33.25 8.21 21.16
C ASN A 2 32.40 7.32 20.25
N THR A 3 32.88 6.11 19.95
CA THR A 3 32.07 5.03 19.38
C THR A 3 31.11 4.54 20.46
N ASN A 4 29.87 5.02 20.43
CA ASN A 4 28.82 4.54 21.32
C ASN A 4 28.36 3.14 20.87
N VAL A 5 29.04 2.11 21.38
CA VAL A 5 28.59 0.71 21.24
C VAL A 5 27.43 0.48 22.21
N VAL A 6 26.22 0.32 21.68
CA VAL A 6 25.08 -0.13 22.48
C VAL A 6 25.14 -1.65 22.57
N LYS A 7 25.82 -2.18 23.59
CA LYS A 7 25.74 -3.60 23.94
C LYS A 7 24.41 -3.84 24.64
N MET A 8 23.48 -4.55 24.00
CA MET A 8 22.32 -5.07 24.71
C MET A 8 22.78 -6.22 25.61
N ASP A 9 22.54 -6.06 26.91
CA ASP A 9 22.92 -7.02 27.94
C ASP A 9 22.33 -8.41 27.65
N SER A 10 23.16 -9.45 27.74
CA SER A 10 22.81 -10.83 27.38
C SER A 10 21.94 -11.46 28.45
N ARG A 11 20.69 -11.00 28.59
CA ARG A 11 19.69 -11.71 29.38
C ARG A 11 19.16 -12.88 28.55
N PRO A 12 19.09 -14.10 29.10
CA PRO A 12 18.47 -15.22 28.43
C PRO A 12 17.03 -14.83 28.04
N ALA A 13 16.60 -15.26 26.86
CA ALA A 13 15.20 -15.15 26.46
C ALA A 13 14.34 -15.91 27.50
N LEU A 14 13.09 -15.48 27.69
CA LEU A 14 12.13 -16.21 28.53
C LEU A 14 11.97 -17.63 27.95
N ASP A 15 12.52 -18.62 28.64
CA ASP A 15 12.35 -20.04 28.30
C ASP A 15 10.91 -20.45 28.64
N PHE A 16 10.03 -20.37 27.64
CA PHE A 16 8.78 -21.10 27.66
C PHE A 16 9.06 -22.53 27.16
N ASP A 17 9.24 -23.45 28.10
CA ASP A 17 9.43 -24.88 27.82
C ASP A 17 8.09 -25.52 27.42
N ALA A 18 7.60 -25.15 26.23
CA ALA A 18 6.52 -25.84 25.56
C ALA A 18 7.13 -26.90 24.61
N PRO A 19 6.60 -28.13 24.57
CA PRO A 19 7.12 -29.15 23.66
C PRO A 19 7.10 -28.61 22.23
N PRO A 20 8.16 -28.85 21.42
CA PRO A 20 8.24 -28.32 20.07
C PRO A 20 7.18 -28.98 19.21
N ILE A 21 6.02 -28.31 19.07
CA ILE A 21 5.03 -28.68 18.08
C ILE A 21 5.68 -28.40 16.73
N THR A 22 6.10 -29.46 16.05
CA THR A 22 6.75 -29.32 14.74
C THR A 22 5.69 -28.86 13.75
N THR A 23 5.96 -27.80 12.98
CA THR A 23 4.98 -27.19 12.05
C THR A 23 4.39 -28.22 11.08
N SER A 24 5.16 -29.24 10.68
CA SER A 24 4.69 -30.36 9.85
C SER A 24 3.62 -31.21 10.51
N ALA A 25 3.61 -31.34 11.84
CA ALA A 25 2.56 -32.06 12.58
C ALA A 25 1.27 -31.25 12.70
N VAL A 26 1.36 -29.91 12.74
CA VAL A 26 0.21 -29.00 12.81
C VAL A 26 -0.50 -28.87 11.46
N VAL A 27 0.27 -28.77 10.37
CA VAL A 27 -0.29 -28.58 9.01
C VAL A 27 -1.04 -29.81 8.50
N LEU A 28 -0.71 -31.01 8.99
CA LEU A 28 -1.31 -32.26 8.54
C LEU A 28 -2.37 -32.82 9.49
N ASP A 29 -2.58 -32.17 10.63
CA ASP A 29 -3.60 -32.54 11.61
C ASP A 29 -4.85 -31.67 11.42
N MET A 30 -5.95 -32.29 10.98
CA MET A 30 -7.22 -31.62 10.75
C MET A 30 -7.77 -30.96 12.03
N THR A 31 -7.47 -31.52 13.21
CA THR A 31 -7.92 -30.94 14.49
C THR A 31 -7.15 -29.66 14.84
N ALA A 32 -5.87 -29.61 14.48
CA ALA A 32 -5.05 -28.42 14.64
C ALA A 32 -5.49 -27.33 13.66
N ILE A 33 -5.79 -27.68 12.41
CA ILE A 33 -6.36 -26.74 11.42
C ILE A 33 -7.67 -26.14 11.93
N GLU A 34 -8.58 -26.95 12.46
CA GLU A 34 -9.86 -26.46 13.02
C GLU A 34 -9.63 -25.51 14.20
N SER A 35 -8.70 -25.84 15.09
CA SER A 35 -8.33 -24.99 16.22
C SER A 35 -7.77 -23.64 15.75
N ILE A 36 -6.96 -23.64 14.70
CA ILE A 36 -6.38 -22.43 14.09
C ILE A 36 -7.46 -21.61 13.41
N SER A 37 -8.40 -22.24 12.70
CA SER A 37 -9.57 -21.57 12.12
C SER A 37 -10.38 -20.85 13.18
N ARG A 38 -10.61 -21.47 14.34
CA ARG A 38 -11.31 -20.82 15.46
C ARG A 38 -10.55 -19.62 16.03
N VAL A 39 -9.23 -19.72 16.16
CA VAL A 39 -8.39 -18.57 16.57
C VAL A 39 -8.47 -17.45 15.54
N ALA A 40 -8.42 -17.78 14.26
CA ALA A 40 -8.53 -16.82 13.16
C ALA A 40 -9.89 -16.11 13.13
N GLU A 41 -10.98 -16.81 13.42
CA GLU A 41 -12.32 -16.21 13.58
C GLU A 41 -12.37 -15.20 14.73
N ILE A 42 -11.80 -15.57 15.89
CA ILE A 42 -11.71 -14.66 17.04
C ILE A 42 -10.86 -13.44 16.69
N MET A 43 -9.75 -13.62 15.99
CA MET A 43 -8.91 -12.52 15.52
C MET A 43 -9.66 -11.62 14.55
N ALA A 44 -10.35 -12.18 13.54
CA ALA A 44 -11.12 -11.40 12.57
C ALA A 44 -12.24 -10.57 13.25
N ALA A 45 -12.80 -11.05 14.36
CA ALA A 45 -13.79 -10.31 15.15
C ALA A 45 -13.21 -9.20 16.04
N GLY A 46 -11.89 -9.18 16.24
CA GLY A 46 -11.21 -8.21 17.11
C GLY A 46 -11.18 -6.80 16.52
N LYS A 47 -11.71 -5.81 17.24
CA LYS A 47 -11.78 -4.40 16.76
C LYS A 47 -10.58 -3.54 17.16
N ALA A 48 -10.08 -3.71 18.39
CA ALA A 48 -9.04 -2.84 18.96
C ALA A 48 -7.63 -3.43 18.88
N THR A 49 -7.51 -4.75 18.98
CA THR A 49 -6.23 -5.46 19.11
C THR A 49 -5.70 -6.01 17.79
N ILE A 50 -6.51 -5.96 16.72
CA ILE A 50 -6.21 -6.47 15.39
C ILE A 50 -6.23 -5.31 14.39
N PRO A 51 -5.21 -5.19 13.52
CA PRO A 51 -5.17 -4.13 12.51
C PRO A 51 -6.36 -4.15 11.57
N ARG A 52 -6.77 -2.97 11.08
CA ARG A 52 -7.94 -2.80 10.20
C ARG A 52 -7.91 -3.70 8.96
N HIS A 53 -6.74 -3.97 8.38
CA HIS A 53 -6.62 -4.84 7.20
C HIS A 53 -6.84 -6.33 7.48
N LEU A 54 -6.86 -6.76 8.75
CA LEU A 54 -7.16 -8.13 9.16
C LEU A 54 -8.58 -8.29 9.74
N GLN A 55 -9.26 -7.18 10.08
CA GLN A 55 -10.61 -7.21 10.64
C GLN A 55 -11.61 -7.74 9.62
N GLY A 56 -12.47 -8.67 10.03
CA GLY A 56 -13.41 -9.35 9.14
C GLY A 56 -12.77 -10.35 8.17
N ASN A 57 -11.44 -10.37 8.02
CA ASN A 57 -10.74 -11.27 7.10
C ASN A 57 -10.20 -12.51 7.84
N ARG A 58 -11.02 -13.56 7.87
CA ARG A 58 -10.67 -14.85 8.50
C ARG A 58 -9.50 -15.53 7.79
N GLY A 59 -9.40 -15.42 6.47
CA GLY A 59 -8.34 -16.05 5.68
C GLY A 59 -6.96 -15.50 6.02
N ASP A 60 -6.83 -14.17 6.05
CA ASP A 60 -5.56 -13.52 6.40
C ASP A 60 -5.22 -13.74 7.89
N CYS A 61 -6.23 -13.72 8.78
CA CYS A 61 -6.03 -14.07 10.18
C CYS A 61 -5.55 -15.52 10.36
N PHE A 62 -6.04 -16.46 9.55
CA PHE A 62 -5.61 -17.85 9.55
C PHE A 62 -4.16 -17.97 9.12
N ALA A 63 -3.78 -17.33 8.00
CA ALA A 63 -2.41 -17.32 7.51
C ALA A 63 -1.43 -16.71 8.54
N VAL A 64 -1.81 -15.59 9.16
CA VAL A 64 -1.02 -14.96 10.23
C VAL A 64 -0.90 -15.87 11.45
N THR A 65 -1.97 -16.57 11.83
CA THR A 65 -1.96 -17.51 12.97
C THR A 65 -1.04 -18.70 12.70
N MET A 66 -1.16 -19.31 11.52
CA MET A 66 -0.27 -20.37 11.07
C MET A 66 1.20 -19.93 11.11
N GLN A 67 1.49 -18.74 10.58
CA GLN A 67 2.85 -18.21 10.56
C GLN A 67 3.39 -17.93 11.97
N ALA A 68 2.54 -17.38 12.85
CA ALA A 68 2.89 -17.13 14.25
C ALA A 68 3.21 -18.44 14.98
N MET A 69 2.41 -19.48 14.78
CA MET A 69 2.67 -20.81 15.34
C MET A 69 3.98 -21.40 14.85
N GLN A 70 4.32 -21.24 13.56
CA GLN A 70 5.59 -21.69 13.02
C GLN A 70 6.79 -21.00 13.67
N TRP A 71 6.64 -19.71 14.02
CA TRP A 71 7.65 -18.97 14.78
C TRP A 71 7.59 -19.20 16.30
N GLY A 72 6.59 -19.94 16.80
CA GLY A 72 6.36 -20.11 18.23
C GLY A 72 5.96 -18.81 18.94
N MET A 73 5.23 -17.93 18.26
CA MET A 73 4.85 -16.60 18.73
C MET A 73 3.35 -16.44 18.87
N ASN A 74 2.94 -15.45 19.69
CA ASN A 74 1.53 -15.11 19.87
C ASN A 74 0.93 -14.52 18.57
N PRO A 75 -0.14 -15.12 18.02
CA PRO A 75 -0.79 -14.65 16.78
C PRO A 75 -1.25 -13.19 16.80
N PHE A 76 -1.76 -12.69 17.94
CA PHE A 76 -2.21 -11.30 18.08
C PHE A 76 -1.02 -10.33 18.03
N ALA A 77 0.10 -10.69 18.67
CA ALA A 77 1.31 -9.87 18.64
C ALA A 77 1.94 -9.83 17.25
N VAL A 78 1.93 -10.96 16.53
CA VAL A 78 2.38 -11.04 15.13
C VAL A 78 1.47 -10.20 14.23
N ALA A 79 0.16 -10.32 14.39
CA ALA A 79 -0.83 -9.55 13.61
C ALA A 79 -0.60 -8.04 13.73
N GLN A 80 -0.35 -7.53 14.94
CA GLN A 80 -0.06 -6.10 15.19
C GLN A 80 1.19 -5.58 14.48
N LYS A 81 2.05 -6.47 13.99
CA LYS A 81 3.29 -6.16 13.27
C LYS A 81 3.17 -6.43 11.77
N THR A 82 1.95 -6.55 11.26
CA THR A 82 1.66 -6.68 9.83
C THR A 82 1.16 -5.36 9.23
N HIS A 83 1.43 -5.14 7.95
CA HIS A 83 1.03 -3.95 7.19
C HIS A 83 0.64 -4.36 5.78
N LEU A 84 -0.36 -3.69 5.20
CA LEU A 84 -0.75 -3.92 3.81
C LEU A 84 -0.02 -2.91 2.89
N VAL A 85 0.67 -3.41 1.88
CA VAL A 85 1.33 -2.61 0.84
C VAL A 85 0.86 -3.13 -0.51
N SER A 86 0.16 -2.30 -1.28
CA SER A 86 -0.38 -2.67 -2.60
C SER A 86 -1.16 -4.00 -2.60
N GLY A 87 -1.94 -4.24 -1.55
CA GLY A 87 -2.72 -5.48 -1.39
C GLY A 87 -1.93 -6.71 -0.91
N THR A 88 -0.62 -6.59 -0.70
CA THR A 88 0.22 -7.67 -0.17
C THR A 88 0.54 -7.45 1.30
N LEU A 89 0.45 -8.52 2.10
CA LEU A 89 0.77 -8.48 3.53
C LEU A 89 2.29 -8.48 3.74
N GLY A 90 2.79 -7.45 4.41
CA GLY A 90 4.17 -7.33 4.85
C GLY A 90 4.31 -7.38 6.37
N TYR A 91 5.49 -7.78 6.85
CA TYR A 91 5.82 -7.86 8.28
C TYR A 91 6.88 -6.83 8.66
N GLU A 92 6.71 -6.17 9.81
CA GLU A 92 7.65 -5.16 10.28
C GLU A 92 9.03 -5.75 10.62
N ALA A 93 10.07 -4.93 10.46
CA ALA A 93 11.44 -5.30 10.84
C ALA A 93 11.60 -5.68 12.32
N GLN A 94 10.78 -5.10 13.21
CA GLN A 94 10.79 -5.42 14.64
C GLN A 94 10.39 -6.88 14.89
N LEU A 95 9.39 -7.36 14.17
CA LEU A 95 8.97 -8.76 14.23
C LEU A 95 10.06 -9.68 13.67
N VAL A 96 10.66 -9.32 12.53
CA VAL A 96 11.79 -10.08 11.98
C VAL A 96 12.93 -10.20 12.99
N ASN A 97 13.30 -9.11 13.68
CA ASN A 97 14.32 -9.15 14.72
C ASN A 97 13.95 -10.08 15.89
N ALA A 98 12.68 -10.04 16.31
CA ALA A 98 12.17 -10.93 17.36
C ALA A 98 12.24 -12.40 16.93
N VAL A 99 11.86 -12.70 15.69
CA VAL A 99 11.89 -14.05 15.12
C VAL A 99 13.32 -14.58 15.08
N ILE A 100 14.27 -13.79 14.57
CA ILE A 100 15.68 -14.20 14.54
C ILE A 100 16.22 -14.42 15.96
N THR A 101 15.92 -13.51 16.90
CA THR A 101 16.36 -13.67 18.28
C THR A 101 15.82 -14.95 18.93
N ALA A 102 14.58 -15.35 18.61
CA ALA A 102 13.95 -16.52 19.21
C ALA A 102 14.31 -17.84 18.52
N ARG A 103 14.54 -17.81 17.19
CA ARG A 103 14.56 -19.03 16.36
C ARG A 103 15.86 -19.27 15.62
N ALA A 104 16.66 -18.22 15.34
CA ALA A 104 17.93 -18.44 14.68
C ALA A 104 18.94 -19.07 15.65
N PRO A 105 19.85 -19.93 15.17
CA PRO A 105 20.88 -20.54 15.99
C PRO A 105 22.02 -19.55 16.31
N VAL A 106 21.68 -18.36 16.80
CA VAL A 106 22.62 -17.31 17.23
C VAL A 106 22.84 -17.36 18.74
N THR A 107 24.01 -16.90 19.18
CA THR A 107 24.33 -16.67 20.58
C THR A 107 24.00 -15.23 20.94
N GLY A 108 23.03 -15.02 21.83
CA GLY A 108 22.61 -13.69 22.26
C GLY A 108 21.67 -13.02 21.26
N ARG A 109 21.82 -11.71 21.06
CA ARG A 109 20.97 -10.87 20.19
C ARG A 109 21.80 -10.29 19.05
N ILE A 110 21.11 -9.79 18.01
CA ILE A 110 21.76 -8.99 16.97
C ILE A 110 22.35 -7.73 17.63
N ASN A 111 23.61 -7.45 17.32
CA ASN A 111 24.34 -6.29 17.80
C ASN A 111 24.42 -5.22 16.71
N TYR A 112 24.59 -3.97 17.14
CA TYR A 112 24.61 -2.80 16.28
C TYR A 112 25.76 -1.87 16.65
N GLU A 113 26.39 -1.30 15.64
CA GLU A 113 27.35 -0.22 15.79
C GLU A 113 27.17 0.78 14.66
N TRP A 114 26.78 2.01 15.01
CA TRP A 114 26.69 3.10 14.06
C TRP A 114 28.06 3.74 13.88
N PHE A 115 28.45 3.96 12.63
CA PHE A 115 29.70 4.61 12.26
C PHE A 115 29.43 5.81 11.35
N GLY A 116 30.44 6.70 11.27
CA GLY A 116 30.33 7.98 10.58
C GLY A 116 29.84 9.12 11.50
N GLU A 117 29.87 10.34 10.98
CA GLU A 117 29.53 11.57 11.72
C GLU A 117 28.02 11.87 11.68
N TRP A 118 27.25 11.12 12.46
CA TRP A 118 25.79 11.22 12.50
C TRP A 118 25.26 12.58 12.95
N ASP A 119 26.05 13.38 13.67
CA ASP A 119 25.67 14.73 14.12
C ASP A 119 25.40 15.67 12.94
N ARG A 120 25.90 15.35 11.73
CA ARG A 120 25.61 16.10 10.51
C ARG A 120 24.14 16.06 10.08
N ILE A 121 23.41 15.01 10.48
CA ILE A 121 22.01 14.78 10.05
C ILE A 121 21.03 14.59 11.21
N ALA A 122 21.51 14.26 12.41
CA ALA A 122 20.67 14.05 13.57
C ALA A 122 19.82 15.30 13.87
N GLY A 123 18.49 15.12 13.98
CA GLY A 123 17.55 16.22 14.28
C GLY A 123 17.26 17.17 13.11
N ARG A 124 17.82 16.95 11.91
CA ARG A 124 17.60 17.81 10.74
C ARG A 124 16.41 17.35 9.90
N PHE A 125 15.21 17.75 10.29
CA PHE A 125 14.01 17.47 9.51
C PHE A 125 13.15 18.73 9.40
N LYS A 126 12.29 18.76 8.39
CA LYS A 126 11.34 19.86 8.18
C LYS A 126 9.94 19.34 7.95
N GLU A 127 8.97 20.16 8.34
CA GLU A 127 7.56 19.95 8.01
C GLU A 127 7.29 20.49 6.61
N VAL A 128 6.73 19.66 5.75
CA VAL A 128 6.23 20.06 4.42
C VAL A 128 4.76 19.68 4.32
N PRO A 129 3.93 20.46 3.61
CA PRO A 129 2.54 20.07 3.37
C PRO A 129 2.49 18.71 2.63
N SER A 130 1.51 17.89 2.99
CA SER A 130 1.26 16.60 2.36
C SER A 130 0.82 16.80 0.92
N LYS A 131 1.20 15.88 0.03
CA LYS A 131 0.87 15.97 -1.40
C LYS A 131 -0.64 15.89 -1.65
N ASN A 132 -1.36 15.17 -0.80
CA ASN A 132 -2.79 14.87 -0.98
C ASN A 132 -3.70 15.78 -0.16
N ASN A 133 -3.16 16.41 0.90
CA ASN A 133 -3.90 17.30 1.78
C ASN A 133 -2.98 18.44 2.25
N PRO A 134 -3.12 19.67 1.72
CA PRO A 134 -2.27 20.81 2.11
C PRO A 134 -2.31 21.15 3.60
N ASP A 135 -3.39 20.79 4.29
CA ASP A 135 -3.58 21.05 5.72
C ASP A 135 -2.87 20.02 6.61
N GLU A 136 -2.48 18.88 6.05
CA GLU A 136 -1.69 17.86 6.75
C GLU A 136 -0.19 18.11 6.56
N LYS A 137 0.54 18.22 7.67
CA LYS A 137 1.99 18.37 7.63
C LYS A 137 2.68 17.01 7.69
N ARG A 138 3.63 16.79 6.79
CA ARG A 138 4.50 15.61 6.78
C ARG A 138 5.93 16.00 7.11
N ILE A 139 6.59 15.19 7.94
CA ILE A 139 8.00 15.38 8.26
C ILE A 139 8.87 14.71 7.18
N VAL A 140 9.82 15.47 6.64
CA VAL A 140 10.79 15.01 5.64
C VAL A 140 12.21 15.38 6.08
N ARG A 141 13.19 14.61 5.61
CA ARG A 141 14.62 14.90 5.83
C ARG A 141 15.00 16.30 5.32
N ASP A 142 15.86 16.98 6.06
CA ASP A 142 16.41 18.30 5.70
C ASP A 142 17.95 18.25 5.55
N TRP A 143 18.41 17.21 4.87
CA TRP A 143 19.81 17.02 4.45
C TRP A 143 19.88 16.38 3.06
N THR A 144 21.06 16.42 2.46
CA THR A 144 21.34 15.90 1.11
C THR A 144 22.06 14.56 1.16
N ILE A 145 22.12 13.83 0.04
CA ILE A 145 22.85 12.55 -0.04
C ILE A 145 24.34 12.74 0.30
N LYS A 146 24.92 13.91 0.02
CA LYS A 146 26.31 14.23 0.37
C LYS A 146 26.52 14.23 1.89
N ASP A 147 25.54 14.70 2.66
CA ASP A 147 25.60 14.69 4.12
C ASP A 147 25.55 13.26 4.70
N GLU A 148 25.08 12.29 3.92
CA GLU A 148 25.01 10.86 4.28
C GLU A 148 26.34 10.11 4.04
N GLU A 149 27.33 10.78 3.45
CA GLU A 149 28.61 10.17 3.11
C GLU A 149 29.33 9.62 4.36
N GLY A 150 29.67 8.34 4.31
CA GLY A 150 30.33 7.64 5.41
C GLY A 150 29.42 7.28 6.60
N LEU A 151 28.13 7.66 6.58
CA LEU A 151 27.18 7.27 7.62
C LEU A 151 26.70 5.84 7.37
N GLY A 152 26.70 5.01 8.41
CA GLY A 152 26.21 3.65 8.29
C GLY A 152 26.04 2.93 9.62
N VAL A 153 25.63 1.68 9.52
CA VAL A 153 25.50 0.75 10.64
C VAL A 153 26.17 -0.57 10.28
N ARG A 154 26.88 -1.12 11.26
CA ARG A 154 27.34 -2.50 11.26
C ARG A 154 26.40 -3.32 12.13
N VAL A 155 25.90 -4.43 11.62
CA VAL A 155 25.08 -5.39 12.37
C VAL A 155 25.72 -6.76 12.34
N TRP A 156 25.68 -7.48 13.47
CA TRP A 156 26.28 -8.81 13.54
C TRP A 156 25.65 -9.67 14.63
N ALA A 157 25.75 -10.97 14.45
CA ALA A 157 25.49 -11.98 15.46
C ALA A 157 26.44 -13.17 15.25
N THR A 158 26.76 -13.87 16.33
CA THR A 158 27.58 -15.10 16.28
C THR A 158 26.66 -16.31 16.29
N PHE A 159 26.90 -17.28 15.43
CA PHE A 159 26.13 -18.52 15.41
C PHE A 159 26.66 -19.49 16.47
N LYS A 160 25.79 -20.34 17.01
CA LYS A 160 26.16 -21.41 17.94
C LYS A 160 27.16 -22.34 17.25
N GLY A 161 28.34 -22.49 17.84
CA GLY A 161 29.43 -23.29 17.27
C GLY A 161 30.39 -22.53 16.36
N GLU A 162 30.10 -21.26 16.02
CA GLU A 162 31.03 -20.40 15.29
C GLU A 162 31.80 -19.50 16.27
N SER A 163 33.09 -19.27 15.99
CA SER A 163 33.93 -18.35 16.77
C SER A 163 33.88 -16.92 16.24
N GLU A 164 33.63 -16.75 14.95
CA GLU A 164 33.58 -15.44 14.29
C GLU A 164 32.12 -15.00 14.09
N PRO A 165 31.81 -13.72 14.36
CA PRO A 165 30.48 -13.20 14.11
C PRO A 165 30.25 -13.00 12.61
N ARG A 166 29.03 -13.29 12.15
CA ARG A 166 28.61 -12.91 10.80
C ARG A 166 28.19 -11.45 10.82
N GLU A 167 28.90 -10.61 10.07
CA GLU A 167 28.61 -9.17 10.00
C GLU A 167 28.01 -8.73 8.67
N LEU A 168 27.23 -7.65 8.73
CA LEU A 168 26.77 -6.87 7.58
C LEU A 168 27.02 -5.40 7.87
N ARG A 169 27.65 -4.70 6.93
CA ARG A 169 27.80 -3.24 6.95
C ARG A 169 26.86 -2.63 5.92
N LEU A 170 26.08 -1.64 6.37
CA LEU A 170 25.11 -0.95 5.52
C LEU A 170 25.31 0.56 5.65
N LEU A 171 25.60 1.21 4.53
CA LEU A 171 25.64 2.67 4.47
C LEU A 171 24.23 3.24 4.38
N LEU A 172 24.02 4.41 4.98
CA LEU A 172 22.75 5.13 4.89
C LEU A 172 22.41 5.41 3.41
N ALA A 173 23.39 5.81 2.61
CA ALA A 173 23.21 6.04 1.17
C ALA A 173 22.71 4.80 0.39
N GLN A 174 22.92 3.58 0.90
CA GLN A 174 22.43 2.33 0.32
C GLN A 174 20.99 1.97 0.75
N ALA A 175 20.41 2.73 1.69
CA ALA A 175 19.00 2.64 2.02
C ALA A 175 18.18 3.21 0.86
N GLY A 176 17.47 2.33 0.14
CA GLY A 176 16.71 2.64 -1.06
C GLY A 176 15.46 3.47 -0.75
N VAL A 177 14.32 2.81 -0.58
CA VAL A 177 13.03 3.48 -0.34
C VAL A 177 12.95 4.00 1.09
N ARG A 178 12.55 5.27 1.26
CA ARG A 178 12.52 5.98 2.56
C ARG A 178 11.22 6.77 2.74
N ASN A 179 10.09 6.07 2.70
CA ASN A 179 8.76 6.68 2.68
C ASN A 179 8.20 7.00 4.06
N SER A 180 8.79 6.45 5.13
CA SER A 180 8.42 6.78 6.51
C SER A 180 9.01 8.13 6.96
N PRO A 181 8.23 9.00 7.63
CA PRO A 181 8.73 10.21 8.29
C PRO A 181 9.87 9.93 9.29
N LEU A 182 9.92 8.72 9.85
CA LEU A 182 10.98 8.28 10.75
C LEU A 182 12.36 8.29 10.10
N TRP A 183 12.46 8.21 8.77
CA TRP A 183 13.75 8.39 8.10
C TRP A 183 14.32 9.80 8.24
N GLY A 184 13.47 10.80 8.52
CA GLY A 184 13.89 12.16 8.88
C GLY A 184 14.14 12.33 10.38
N GLN A 185 13.24 11.79 11.21
CA GLN A 185 13.28 11.98 12.67
C GLN A 185 14.33 11.10 13.36
N ASP A 186 14.36 9.81 13.03
CA ASP A 186 15.27 8.81 13.61
C ASP A 186 15.87 7.91 12.52
N PRO A 187 16.78 8.46 11.70
CA PRO A 187 17.42 7.71 10.61
C PRO A 187 18.30 6.56 11.13
N LYS A 188 18.82 6.64 12.37
CA LYS A 188 19.64 5.58 12.96
C LYS A 188 18.82 4.32 13.20
N GLN A 189 17.63 4.48 13.79
CA GLN A 189 16.71 3.37 14.05
C GLN A 189 16.21 2.74 12.75
N GLN A 190 15.78 3.55 11.78
CA GLN A 190 15.31 3.05 10.49
C GLN A 190 16.40 2.27 9.73
N LEU A 191 17.64 2.77 9.74
CA LEU A 191 18.76 2.07 9.12
C LEU A 191 19.08 0.75 9.83
N ALA A 192 18.99 0.70 11.15
CA ALA A 192 19.19 -0.53 11.92
C ALA A 192 18.13 -1.59 11.59
N TYR A 193 16.86 -1.18 11.46
CA TYR A 193 15.78 -2.07 11.02
C TYR A 193 16.01 -2.62 9.62
N LEU A 194 16.45 -1.79 8.68
CA LEU A 194 16.81 -2.24 7.34
C LEU A 194 17.99 -3.22 7.37
N ALA A 195 19.03 -2.92 8.15
CA ALA A 195 20.22 -3.76 8.25
C ALA A 195 19.89 -5.14 8.84
N VAL A 196 19.03 -5.22 9.86
CA VAL A 196 18.58 -6.50 10.42
C VAL A 196 17.89 -7.35 9.38
N LYS A 197 16.94 -6.78 8.64
CA LYS A 197 16.23 -7.53 7.60
C LYS A 197 17.17 -8.07 6.53
N ARG A 198 18.11 -7.25 6.06
CA ARG A 198 19.13 -7.68 5.07
C ARG A 198 20.07 -8.74 5.62
N TRP A 199 20.52 -8.59 6.87
CA TRP A 199 21.37 -9.58 7.55
C TRP A 199 20.63 -10.91 7.69
N SER A 200 19.35 -10.84 8.09
CA SER A 200 18.51 -12.01 8.31
C SER A 200 18.17 -12.72 7.00
N ARG A 201 17.88 -11.97 5.91
CA ARG A 201 17.73 -12.50 4.55
C ARG A 201 19.00 -13.23 4.07
N LEU A 202 20.17 -12.74 4.44
CA LEU A 202 21.45 -13.30 4.01
C LEU A 202 21.85 -14.55 4.80
N TYR A 203 21.65 -14.54 6.13
CA TYR A 203 22.20 -15.56 7.02
C TYR A 203 21.17 -16.46 7.71
N CYS A 204 19.89 -16.09 7.71
CA CYS A 204 18.78 -16.88 8.26
C CYS A 204 17.54 -16.91 7.32
N PRO A 205 17.70 -17.16 6.01
CA PRO A 205 16.57 -17.16 5.08
C PRO A 205 15.54 -18.27 5.39
N ASP A 206 16.01 -19.40 5.92
CA ASP A 206 15.23 -20.55 6.38
C ASP A 206 14.34 -20.22 7.60
N VAL A 207 14.75 -19.26 8.43
CA VAL A 207 13.98 -18.83 9.60
C VAL A 207 12.86 -17.85 9.20
N ILE A 208 13.14 -16.98 8.23
CA ILE A 208 12.18 -15.96 7.76
C ILE A 208 11.20 -16.53 6.73
N LEU A 209 11.57 -17.60 6.02
CA LEU A 209 10.71 -18.30 5.06
C LEU A 209 10.15 -17.40 3.95
N GLY A 210 10.91 -16.37 3.57
CA GLY A 210 10.56 -15.49 2.46
C GLY A 210 9.48 -14.45 2.76
N VAL A 211 9.06 -14.27 4.03
CA VAL A 211 8.13 -13.17 4.36
C VAL A 211 8.72 -11.83 3.96
N TYR A 212 7.88 -10.98 3.36
CA TYR A 212 8.29 -9.66 2.89
C TYR A 212 8.09 -8.61 3.98
N THR A 213 8.96 -7.62 4.00
CA THR A 213 8.75 -6.41 4.79
C THR A 213 8.15 -5.29 3.94
N PRO A 214 7.45 -4.31 4.53
CA PRO A 214 6.72 -3.30 3.76
C PRO A 214 7.54 -2.59 2.68
N ASP A 215 8.79 -2.24 2.99
CA ASP A 215 9.76 -1.62 2.08
C ASP A 215 10.28 -2.53 0.96
N GLU A 216 10.11 -3.85 1.06
CA GLU A 216 10.44 -4.82 0.01
C GLU A 216 9.27 -5.04 -0.95
N LEU A 217 8.03 -4.82 -0.49
CA LEU A 217 6.80 -4.95 -1.27
C LEU A 217 6.51 -3.73 -2.13
N GLU A 218 7.02 -2.56 -1.75
CA GLU A 218 6.81 -1.33 -2.50
C GLU A 218 7.54 -1.39 -3.85
N GLU A 219 6.77 -1.37 -4.93
CA GLU A 219 7.29 -1.30 -6.28
C GLU A 219 8.19 -0.07 -6.43
N ARG A 220 9.46 -0.30 -6.79
CA ARG A 220 10.26 0.75 -7.40
C ARG A 220 9.57 1.10 -8.71
N ALA A 221 9.00 2.30 -8.79
CA ALA A 221 8.64 2.87 -10.09
C ALA A 221 9.84 2.65 -11.03
N PRO A 222 9.64 2.03 -12.22
CA PRO A 222 10.72 1.80 -13.15
C PRO A 222 11.48 3.11 -13.33
N ARG A 223 12.77 3.11 -13.00
CA ARG A 223 13.62 4.22 -13.44
C ARG A 223 13.57 4.14 -14.95
N ASP A 224 13.06 5.19 -15.59
CA ASP A 224 13.17 5.35 -17.03
C ASP A 224 14.67 5.40 -17.33
N MET A 225 15.23 4.26 -17.78
CA MET A 225 16.65 4.11 -18.10
C MET A 225 16.98 4.77 -19.45
N GLY A 226 16.05 5.56 -19.99
CA GLY A 226 16.08 6.02 -21.37
C GLY A 226 15.81 4.87 -22.33
N ARG A 227 15.62 5.20 -23.62
CA ARG A 227 15.64 4.18 -24.67
C ARG A 227 17.00 3.51 -24.65
N ALA A 228 17.02 2.18 -24.62
CA ALA A 228 18.24 1.44 -24.93
C ALA A 228 18.78 1.96 -26.26
N GLU A 229 20.04 2.40 -26.28
CA GLU A 229 20.73 2.64 -27.54
C GLU A 229 20.83 1.26 -28.20
N GLU A 230 19.95 0.98 -29.15
CA GLU A 230 20.15 -0.14 -30.06
C GLU A 230 21.49 0.13 -30.74
N VAL A 231 22.52 -0.62 -30.33
CA VAL A 231 23.77 -0.70 -31.06
C VAL A 231 23.41 -1.38 -32.38
N GLY A 232 22.93 -0.57 -33.32
CA GLY A 232 22.54 -1.03 -34.64
C GLY A 232 23.75 -1.68 -35.30
N GLN A 233 23.59 -2.93 -35.73
CA GLN A 233 24.51 -3.54 -36.67
C GLN A 233 24.67 -2.58 -37.84
N THR A 234 25.89 -2.10 -38.04
CA THR A 234 26.20 -1.12 -39.08
C THR A 234 25.83 -1.69 -40.44
N PRO A 235 24.84 -1.15 -41.17
CA PRO A 235 24.61 -1.55 -42.55
C PRO A 235 25.69 -0.87 -43.39
N SER A 236 26.50 -1.68 -44.06
CA SER A 236 27.46 -1.22 -45.07
C SER A 236 26.71 -0.66 -46.29
N ASN A 237 26.29 0.60 -46.21
CA ASN A 237 25.80 1.34 -47.38
C ASN A 237 26.80 2.44 -47.72
N SER A 238 27.25 2.43 -48.98
CA SER A 238 28.30 3.31 -49.50
C SER A 238 27.94 4.80 -49.32
N ARG A 239 28.96 5.63 -49.03
CA ARG A 239 28.84 7.07 -48.73
C ARG A 239 28.13 7.88 -49.83
N THR A 240 27.99 7.33 -51.03
CA THR A 240 27.38 7.98 -52.19
C THR A 240 25.84 7.94 -52.18
N ASP A 241 25.21 6.90 -51.63
CA ASP A 241 23.74 6.80 -51.59
C ASP A 241 23.12 7.63 -50.46
N ALA A 242 23.86 7.80 -49.35
CA ALA A 242 23.43 8.60 -48.20
C ALA A 242 23.32 10.11 -48.54
N VAL A 243 24.09 10.60 -49.50
CA VAL A 243 24.03 12.02 -49.94
C VAL A 243 22.87 12.24 -50.91
N ARG A 244 22.58 11.26 -51.78
CA ARG A 244 21.49 11.34 -52.76
C ARG A 244 20.10 11.29 -52.08
N SER A 245 19.97 10.46 -51.04
CA SER A 245 18.77 10.38 -50.20
C SER A 245 18.50 11.69 -49.44
N LYS A 246 19.54 12.31 -48.85
CA LYS A 246 19.42 13.59 -48.11
C LYS A 246 19.08 14.80 -48.99
N LEU A 247 19.39 14.75 -50.29
CA LEU A 247 19.07 15.82 -51.23
C LEU A 247 17.65 15.68 -51.80
N ALA A 248 17.14 14.45 -51.91
CA ALA A 248 15.77 14.16 -52.36
C ALA A 248 14.71 14.45 -51.27
N SER A 249 15.05 14.30 -49.99
CA SER A 249 14.13 14.59 -48.87
C SER A 249 13.90 16.09 -48.62
N LYS A 250 14.51 16.99 -49.40
CA LYS A 250 14.39 18.45 -49.26
C LYS A 250 13.42 19.10 -50.25
N ARG A 251 12.64 18.31 -51.01
CA ARG A 251 11.54 18.82 -51.84
C ARG A 251 10.28 17.96 -51.68
N ALA A 252 9.25 18.63 -51.13
CA ALA A 252 7.82 18.31 -51.16
C ALA A 252 7.31 17.13 -50.31
N ALA A 253 6.87 17.43 -49.07
CA ALA A 253 5.44 17.51 -48.71
C ALA A 253 5.30 18.20 -47.35
N PRO A 254 4.37 19.15 -47.14
CA PRO A 254 4.13 19.71 -45.81
C PRO A 254 3.50 18.64 -44.91
N ALA A 255 4.08 18.43 -43.73
CA ALA A 255 3.47 17.65 -42.67
C ALA A 255 2.14 18.30 -42.25
N PRO A 256 1.09 17.53 -41.90
CA PRO A 256 -0.15 18.11 -41.42
C PRO A 256 0.14 18.83 -40.11
N THR A 257 0.16 20.15 -40.14
CA THR A 257 0.05 20.98 -38.94
C THR A 257 -1.15 20.47 -38.16
N ALA A 258 -0.94 20.01 -36.92
CA ALA A 258 -2.01 19.66 -36.01
C ALA A 258 -2.98 20.84 -35.95
N ASN A 259 -4.16 20.67 -36.55
CA ASN A 259 -5.09 21.76 -36.72
C ASN A 259 -5.79 21.99 -35.38
N LEU A 260 -5.57 23.16 -34.77
CA LEU A 260 -6.19 23.57 -33.50
C LEU A 260 -7.69 23.26 -33.48
N ASP A 261 -8.37 23.55 -34.58
CA ASP A 261 -9.81 23.32 -34.75
C ASP A 261 -10.21 21.84 -34.62
N LYS A 262 -9.32 20.93 -35.00
CA LYS A 262 -9.55 19.50 -34.87
C LYS A 262 -9.42 19.07 -33.40
N ILE A 263 -8.39 19.56 -32.71
CA ILE A 263 -8.17 19.24 -31.29
C ILE A 263 -9.34 19.74 -30.45
N LEU A 264 -9.83 20.96 -30.71
CA LEU A 264 -10.99 21.51 -30.01
C LEU A 264 -12.27 20.70 -30.26
N ARG A 265 -12.50 20.24 -31.51
CA ARG A 265 -13.63 19.34 -31.82
C ARG A 265 -13.51 17.97 -31.18
N ASP A 266 -12.31 17.41 -31.14
CA ASP A 266 -12.06 16.11 -30.52
C ASP A 266 -12.25 16.18 -28.98
N ILE A 267 -11.95 17.33 -28.36
CA ILE A 267 -12.26 17.60 -26.94
C ILE A 267 -13.77 17.75 -26.73
N GLU A 268 -14.45 18.53 -27.58
CA GLU A 268 -15.89 18.77 -27.47
C GLU A 268 -16.74 17.49 -27.62
N SER A 269 -16.32 16.58 -28.50
CA SER A 269 -16.99 15.30 -28.77
C SER A 269 -16.62 14.18 -27.81
N ALA A 270 -15.63 14.36 -26.94
CA ALA A 270 -15.24 13.35 -25.96
C ALA A 270 -16.32 13.20 -24.87
N THR A 271 -16.69 11.95 -24.61
CA THR A 271 -17.75 11.57 -23.65
C THR A 271 -17.23 10.81 -22.44
N SER A 272 -15.92 10.51 -22.43
CA SER A 272 -15.26 9.79 -21.34
C SER A 272 -13.89 10.40 -21.00
N GLY A 273 -13.43 10.17 -19.78
CA GLY A 273 -12.10 10.61 -19.34
C GLY A 273 -10.95 10.00 -20.14
N HIS A 274 -11.15 8.83 -20.77
CA HIS A 274 -10.18 8.20 -21.66
C HIS A 274 -10.11 8.91 -23.02
N GLU A 275 -11.25 9.26 -23.62
CA GLU A 275 -11.32 10.02 -24.87
C GLU A 275 -10.73 11.43 -24.73
N LEU A 276 -11.01 12.11 -23.61
CA LEU A 276 -10.45 13.42 -23.29
C LEU A 276 -8.91 13.41 -23.23
N LYS A 277 -8.32 12.37 -22.63
CA LYS A 277 -6.85 12.21 -22.56
C LYS A 277 -6.24 11.98 -23.94
N LYS A 278 -6.91 11.22 -24.81
CA LYS A 278 -6.46 10.99 -26.18
C LYS A 278 -6.59 12.25 -27.06
N ALA A 279 -7.63 13.05 -26.85
CA ALA A 279 -7.88 14.27 -27.60
C ALA A 279 -6.83 15.38 -27.37
N ILE A 280 -6.20 15.43 -26.18
CA ILE A 280 -5.20 16.46 -25.84
C ILE A 280 -3.76 16.08 -26.22
N GLU A 281 -3.45 14.80 -26.48
CA GLU A 281 -2.11 14.35 -26.88
C GLU A 281 -1.48 15.15 -28.04
N PRO A 282 -2.22 15.53 -29.10
CA PRO A 282 -1.66 16.30 -30.20
C PRO A 282 -1.32 17.75 -29.85
N ALA A 283 -1.81 18.28 -28.72
CA ALA A 283 -1.62 19.67 -28.31
C ALA A 283 -0.15 20.01 -27.99
N ALA A 284 0.65 19.00 -27.62
CA ALA A 284 2.09 19.15 -27.41
C ALA A 284 2.84 19.61 -28.68
N ASN A 285 2.26 19.34 -29.86
CA ASN A 285 2.84 19.65 -31.17
C ASN A 285 2.34 20.99 -31.75
N LEU A 286 1.53 21.76 -31.02
CA LEU A 286 1.11 23.09 -31.46
C LEU A 286 2.27 24.09 -31.36
N ALA A 287 2.43 24.93 -32.38
CA ALA A 287 3.54 25.87 -32.47
C ALA A 287 3.33 27.15 -31.63
N SER A 288 2.07 27.51 -31.34
CA SER A 288 1.70 28.73 -30.62
C SER A 288 1.32 28.41 -29.17
N GLU A 289 1.90 29.13 -28.21
CA GLU A 289 1.53 29.00 -26.79
C GLU A 289 0.09 29.47 -26.52
N ALA A 290 -0.39 30.47 -27.25
CA ALA A 290 -1.78 30.91 -27.15
C ALA A 290 -2.79 29.83 -27.60
N ASP A 291 -2.40 28.96 -28.53
CA ASP A 291 -3.24 27.86 -29.00
C ASP A 291 -3.22 26.68 -28.02
N LYS A 292 -2.08 26.45 -27.34
CA LYS A 292 -2.00 25.48 -26.23
C LYS A 292 -2.84 25.91 -25.04
N GLU A 293 -2.89 27.20 -24.74
CA GLU A 293 -3.74 27.76 -23.68
C GLU A 293 -5.22 27.52 -23.96
N LYS A 294 -5.68 27.85 -25.18
CA LYS A 294 -7.07 27.56 -25.62
C LYS A 294 -7.44 26.08 -25.50
N VAL A 295 -6.52 25.17 -25.81
CA VAL A 295 -6.74 23.73 -25.67
C VAL A 295 -6.85 23.30 -24.21
N ARG A 296 -6.03 23.87 -23.32
CA ARG A 296 -6.12 23.60 -21.87
C ARG A 296 -7.43 24.11 -21.27
N ASP A 297 -7.87 25.31 -21.67
CA ASP A 297 -9.13 25.89 -21.21
C ASP A 297 -10.32 25.07 -21.68
N ALA A 298 -10.33 24.66 -22.95
CA ALA A 298 -11.37 23.79 -23.50
C ALA A 298 -11.42 22.42 -22.80
N TYR A 299 -10.26 21.83 -22.49
CA TYR A 299 -10.15 20.58 -21.75
C TYR A 299 -10.72 20.70 -20.34
N GLN A 300 -10.37 21.75 -19.61
CA GLN A 300 -10.83 21.96 -18.24
C GLN A 300 -12.34 22.24 -18.19
N ALA A 301 -12.85 23.05 -19.13
CA ALA A 301 -14.28 23.32 -19.26
C ALA A 301 -15.07 22.04 -19.55
N LYS A 302 -14.59 21.19 -20.47
CA LYS A 302 -15.24 19.92 -20.80
C LYS A 302 -15.20 18.92 -19.65
N LEU A 303 -14.09 18.85 -18.92
CA LEU A 303 -13.96 17.97 -17.74
C LEU A 303 -14.97 18.35 -16.64
N ASN A 304 -15.17 19.64 -16.40
CA ASN A 304 -16.15 20.12 -15.43
C ASN A 304 -17.58 19.85 -15.91
N ALA A 305 -17.88 20.10 -17.19
CA ALA A 305 -19.19 19.85 -17.78
C ALA A 305 -19.57 18.36 -17.74
N GLU A 306 -18.65 17.43 -18.01
CA GLU A 306 -18.92 15.99 -17.92
C GLU A 306 -19.09 15.53 -16.46
N ARG A 307 -18.38 16.13 -15.48
CA ARG A 307 -18.61 15.86 -14.06
C ARG A 307 -19.97 16.35 -13.59
N GLU A 308 -20.39 17.54 -14.00
CA GLU A 308 -21.71 18.07 -13.71
C GLU A 308 -22.81 17.25 -14.37
N ARG A 309 -22.58 16.76 -15.59
CA ARG A 309 -23.48 15.84 -16.29
C ARG A 309 -23.57 14.50 -15.55
N GLN A 310 -22.47 13.89 -15.14
CA GLN A 310 -22.46 12.65 -14.36
C GLN A 310 -23.17 12.83 -13.01
N HIS A 311 -22.97 13.98 -12.35
CA HIS A 311 -23.66 14.31 -11.10
C HIS A 311 -25.17 14.53 -11.33
N ARG A 312 -25.56 15.14 -12.46
CA ARG A 312 -26.96 15.36 -12.84
C ARG A 312 -27.65 14.07 -13.28
N GLU A 313 -26.95 13.18 -13.99
CA GLU A 313 -27.42 11.84 -14.36
C GLU A 313 -27.58 10.95 -13.12
N ALA A 314 -26.63 10.99 -12.18
CA ALA A 314 -26.74 10.32 -10.89
C ALA A 314 -27.89 10.88 -10.04
N ALA A 315 -28.10 12.20 -10.03
CA ALA A 315 -29.24 12.82 -9.36
C ALA A 315 -30.58 12.51 -10.03
N ALA A 316 -30.61 12.39 -11.37
CA ALA A 316 -31.80 12.02 -12.14
C ALA A 316 -32.15 10.53 -11.98
N GLN A 317 -31.14 9.64 -11.90
CA GLN A 317 -31.31 8.23 -11.55
C GLN A 317 -31.81 8.07 -10.11
N ALA A 318 -31.34 8.91 -9.18
CA ALA A 318 -31.89 8.97 -7.83
C ALA A 318 -33.33 9.54 -7.76
N HIS A 319 -33.80 10.26 -8.78
CA HIS A 319 -35.16 10.81 -8.86
C HIS A 319 -36.15 9.95 -9.66
N GLN A 320 -35.69 8.92 -10.40
CA GLN A 320 -36.59 7.98 -11.10
C GLN A 320 -37.14 6.86 -10.19
N ASP A 321 -36.60 6.71 -8.98
CA ASP A 321 -37.01 5.69 -7.99
C ASP A 321 -37.92 6.22 -6.86
N GLN A 322 -38.60 7.36 -7.03
CA GLN A 322 -39.61 7.82 -6.06
C GLN A 322 -40.88 8.37 -6.75
N PRO A 323 -42.09 7.89 -6.39
CA PRO A 323 -43.32 8.61 -6.70
C PRO A 323 -43.43 9.84 -5.79
N GLY A 324 -43.78 10.98 -6.38
CA GLY A 324 -43.74 12.27 -5.71
C GLY A 324 -44.80 12.50 -4.63
N ALA A 325 -44.45 13.33 -3.65
CA ALA A 325 -45.31 14.30 -3.00
C ALA A 325 -44.44 15.33 -2.26
N GLU A 326 -44.87 16.58 -2.31
CA GLU A 326 -44.21 17.76 -1.75
C GLU A 326 -44.25 17.78 -0.20
N GLY A 327 -43.18 18.26 0.42
CA GLY A 327 -43.21 18.87 1.77
C GLY A 327 -42.59 18.03 2.90
N GLU A 328 -41.60 18.65 3.55
CA GLU A 328 -40.92 18.24 4.80
C GLU A 328 -39.95 17.05 4.72
N ALA A 329 -38.77 17.20 5.32
CA ALA A 329 -37.67 16.23 5.25
C ALA A 329 -38.13 14.83 5.71
N PRO A 330 -37.89 13.75 4.95
CA PRO A 330 -38.47 12.46 5.28
C PRO A 330 -37.76 11.86 6.49
N THR A 331 -38.43 11.89 7.63
CA THR A 331 -38.18 10.95 8.71
C THR A 331 -38.59 9.57 8.22
N LEU A 332 -37.63 8.66 8.09
CA LEU A 332 -37.86 7.26 7.72
C LEU A 332 -38.97 6.67 8.58
N THR A 333 -40.06 6.25 7.95
CA THR A 333 -41.20 5.67 8.66
C THR A 333 -41.00 4.17 8.89
N TYR A 334 -41.67 3.61 9.90
CA TYR A 334 -41.62 2.17 10.20
C TYR A 334 -42.02 1.34 8.97
N ASP A 335 -43.10 1.72 8.29
CA ASP A 335 -43.63 0.96 7.16
C ASP A 335 -42.68 0.96 5.95
N GLU A 336 -41.97 2.07 5.71
CA GLU A 336 -40.95 2.14 4.66
C GLU A 336 -39.76 1.22 4.95
N LEU A 337 -39.30 1.16 6.20
CA LEU A 337 -38.18 0.29 6.57
C LEU A 337 -38.56 -1.20 6.46
N ILE A 338 -39.76 -1.56 6.91
CA ILE A 338 -40.27 -2.94 6.76
C ILE A 338 -40.47 -3.30 5.28
N ALA A 339 -40.95 -2.38 4.45
CA ALA A 339 -41.07 -2.61 3.01
C ALA A 339 -39.70 -2.90 2.36
N ARG A 340 -38.64 -2.19 2.78
CA ARG A 340 -37.28 -2.42 2.32
C ARG A 340 -36.73 -3.78 2.74
N PHE A 341 -36.94 -4.19 4.00
CA PHE A 341 -36.59 -5.53 4.47
C PHE A 341 -37.28 -6.62 3.64
N ASN A 342 -38.58 -6.47 3.36
CA ASN A 342 -39.31 -7.48 2.60
C ASN A 342 -38.92 -7.51 1.11
N ALA A 343 -38.55 -6.36 0.53
CA ALA A 343 -38.16 -6.26 -0.88
C ALA A 343 -36.73 -6.77 -1.14
N THR A 344 -35.82 -6.71 -0.15
CA THR A 344 -34.45 -7.15 -0.37
C THR A 344 -34.32 -8.66 -0.49
N THR A 345 -33.48 -9.11 -1.41
CA THR A 345 -33.09 -10.53 -1.58
C THR A 345 -31.61 -10.77 -1.24
N ASP A 346 -30.92 -9.73 -0.79
CA ASP A 346 -29.50 -9.70 -0.48
C ASP A 346 -29.31 -9.40 1.02
N VAL A 347 -28.50 -10.23 1.70
CA VAL A 347 -28.25 -10.15 3.14
C VAL A 347 -27.42 -8.91 3.48
N ASP A 348 -26.48 -8.50 2.63
CA ASP A 348 -25.64 -7.33 2.89
C ASP A 348 -26.48 -6.03 2.80
N VAL A 349 -27.47 -6.00 1.91
CA VAL A 349 -28.44 -4.90 1.80
C VAL A 349 -29.40 -4.89 3.00
N LEU A 350 -29.84 -6.06 3.46
CA LEU A 350 -30.67 -6.19 4.66
C LEU A 350 -29.93 -5.68 5.92
N ASP A 351 -28.66 -6.05 6.07
CA ASP A 351 -27.80 -5.65 7.19
C ASP A 351 -27.49 -4.13 7.13
N ALA A 352 -27.35 -3.55 5.94
CA ALA A 352 -27.21 -2.11 5.76
C ALA A 352 -28.48 -1.36 6.19
N ASP A 353 -29.66 -1.83 5.80
CA ASP A 353 -30.94 -1.21 6.17
C ASP A 353 -31.24 -1.35 7.67
N ALA A 354 -30.75 -2.42 8.32
CA ALA A 354 -30.91 -2.61 9.78
C ALA A 354 -30.27 -1.48 10.60
N THR A 355 -29.25 -0.79 10.06
CA THR A 355 -28.64 0.38 10.71
C THR A 355 -29.61 1.55 10.87
N LEU A 356 -30.71 1.56 10.10
CA LEU A 356 -31.72 2.61 10.10
C LEU A 356 -32.81 2.38 11.16
N ILE A 357 -32.86 1.21 11.82
CA ILE A 357 -33.85 0.91 12.88
C ILE A 357 -33.77 1.95 14.01
N GLY A 358 -32.56 2.41 14.36
CA GLY A 358 -32.36 3.42 15.40
C GLY A 358 -32.92 4.81 15.06
N GLN A 359 -33.40 5.03 13.83
CA GLN A 359 -34.05 6.26 13.39
C GLN A 359 -35.58 6.22 13.58
N LEU A 360 -36.14 5.06 13.95
CA LEU A 360 -37.56 4.89 14.23
C LEU A 360 -37.91 5.31 15.67
N PRO A 361 -39.17 5.70 15.95
CA PRO A 361 -39.68 5.85 17.31
C PRO A 361 -39.42 4.60 18.17
N GLU A 362 -39.05 4.78 19.45
CA GLU A 362 -38.63 3.69 20.34
C GLU A 362 -39.67 2.56 20.45
N ASP A 363 -40.96 2.88 20.37
CA ASP A 363 -42.07 1.90 20.40
C ASP A 363 -42.12 0.99 19.16
N LYS A 364 -41.41 1.35 18.09
CA LYS A 364 -41.34 0.62 16.81
C LYS A 364 -40.01 -0.09 16.57
N GLN A 365 -38.96 0.27 17.29
CA GLN A 365 -37.62 -0.28 17.08
C GLN A 365 -37.55 -1.79 17.33
N GLN A 366 -38.20 -2.27 18.39
CA GLN A 366 -38.20 -3.70 18.71
C GLN A 366 -38.92 -4.52 17.64
N ALA A 367 -40.08 -4.06 17.17
CA ALA A 367 -40.82 -4.73 16.11
C ALA A 367 -40.06 -4.74 14.78
N ALA A 368 -39.30 -3.68 14.47
CA ALA A 368 -38.45 -3.62 13.28
C ALA A 368 -37.24 -4.56 13.37
N LEU A 369 -36.67 -4.71 14.57
CA LEU A 369 -35.57 -5.64 14.82
C LEU A 369 -36.03 -7.09 14.66
N ASP A 370 -37.23 -7.42 15.16
CA ASP A 370 -37.82 -8.75 15.01
C ASP A 370 -38.07 -9.06 13.52
N ALA A 371 -38.64 -8.12 12.77
CA ALA A 371 -38.85 -8.27 11.32
C ALA A 371 -37.54 -8.41 10.51
N TYR A 372 -36.48 -7.71 10.90
CA TYR A 372 -35.15 -7.88 10.33
C TYR A 372 -34.61 -9.30 10.55
N ASN A 373 -34.72 -9.81 11.78
CA ASN A 373 -34.24 -11.17 12.11
C ASN A 373 -35.02 -12.24 11.34
N ASP A 374 -36.35 -12.12 11.29
CA ASP A 374 -37.22 -13.04 10.53
C ASP A 374 -36.83 -13.06 9.04
N ARG A 375 -36.61 -11.88 8.44
CA ARG A 375 -36.22 -11.80 7.03
C ARG A 375 -34.82 -12.36 6.78
N ARG A 376 -33.89 -12.13 7.71
CA ARG A 376 -32.51 -12.60 7.62
C ARG A 376 -32.43 -14.12 7.71
N GLU A 377 -33.25 -14.75 8.55
CA GLU A 377 -33.39 -16.22 8.60
C GLU A 377 -33.93 -16.77 7.28
N VAL A 378 -34.92 -16.12 6.68
CA VAL A 378 -35.46 -16.54 5.37
C VAL A 378 -34.40 -16.44 4.26
N LEU A 379 -33.57 -15.39 4.25
CA LEU A 379 -32.54 -15.20 3.22
C LEU A 379 -31.32 -16.12 3.40
N LEU A 380 -30.97 -16.47 4.63
CA LEU A 380 -29.86 -17.38 4.93
C LEU A 380 -30.26 -18.86 4.82
N GLY A 381 -31.56 -19.14 4.70
CA GLY A 381 -32.13 -20.48 4.65
C GLY A 381 -32.07 -21.13 6.04
N ALA A 382 -33.25 -21.37 6.63
CA ALA A 382 -33.38 -22.09 7.90
C ALA A 382 -32.62 -23.43 7.92
#